data_AF-A0AAD5CK17-F1
#
_entry.id   AF-A0AAD5CK17-F1
#
_cell.length_a   1.000
_cell.length_b   1.000
_cell.length_c   1.000
_cell.angle_alpha   90.00
_cell.angle_beta   90.00
_cell.angle_gamma   90.00
#
_symmetry.space_group_name_H-M   'P 1'
#
loop_
_entity.id
_entity.type
_entity.pdbx_description
1 polymer ?
#
loop_
_entity_poly.entity_id
_entity_poly.type
_entity_poly.pdbx_seq_one_letter_code
_entity_poly.pdbx_strand_id
1 'polypeptide(L)'
;MTTSSYCFSSTRNSITHSNFLFLNSNLYLPKHRNHVAFTQEPKKDLIFSIPKSSFPFSYPKTYHKSTQPFASLSESSESQEHVKEEEEEGELPGMAQAFNISSNTASAISICIAVAALSLPIFMKTLAQGVSLKIKLLSYGTLLFGFFMAWNIGANDVANAMGTSVGSGALTLRQAVITAAVLEFSGALLMGGHVTNTMQKGILVANVFQGKDSLLFAGLLSSLAAAGTWLQVASYYGLPVSTTHCIVGSMVGFGLVYGGPGAVFWSSLARVTSSWVISPILGAVASFLVYKCIRRFVYSAPNPGQAAAAAAPVAVFLGVTAITFAAFPLSNKLPIALAQALGCGILGAFVVNNIIQKQLGHLLEKAKAKAKAKSAHQEAHEDSTPKNIGFLSDIAGPTGTQLEIVYGVFGDMQILSACFMSFAHGGNDVSNAIGPLAAALSILQGGATGGEIVIPIDVLAWGGFGIVAGLMMYGYRVIATIGKKITELTPTRGFAAEFAAASVVLFASKLGLPISATHTLVGAVMGVGFARGLNSVRAETVREIVTSWVVTIPVGAVFAVLYTWILTKFLPLVF
;
A
#
# COMPACT_ATOMS: atom_id res chain seq x y z
N MET A 1 15.62 24.72 -63.57
CA MET A 1 16.59 23.62 -63.66
C MET A 1 16.48 22.80 -62.38
N THR A 2 16.06 21.53 -62.55
CA THR A 2 16.26 20.31 -61.73
C THR A 2 16.05 20.34 -60.21
N THR A 3 15.43 19.36 -59.53
CA THR A 3 14.29 18.42 -59.70
C THR A 3 14.29 17.52 -58.46
N SER A 4 13.11 16.98 -58.11
CA SER A 4 12.83 15.87 -57.17
C SER A 4 12.57 16.30 -55.71
N SER A 5 11.48 15.91 -55.04
CA SER A 5 10.84 14.59 -55.04
C SER A 5 9.33 14.60 -54.71
N TYR A 6 8.59 13.88 -55.55
CA TYR A 6 7.35 13.09 -55.41
C TYR A 6 6.30 13.35 -54.29
N CYS A 7 5.11 13.75 -54.75
CA CYS A 7 3.78 13.47 -54.16
C CYS A 7 3.36 12.00 -54.38
N PHE A 8 2.56 11.46 -53.47
CA PHE A 8 1.57 10.43 -53.80
C PHE A 8 0.18 10.83 -53.29
N SER A 9 -0.79 10.66 -54.18
CA SER A 9 -2.16 11.17 -54.13
C SER A 9 -3.09 10.27 -53.32
N SER A 10 -4.03 10.86 -52.59
CA SER A 10 -5.17 10.16 -51.99
C SER A 10 -6.37 10.23 -52.94
N THR A 11 -6.72 9.09 -53.54
CA THR A 11 -7.95 8.91 -54.31
C THR A 11 -9.10 8.55 -53.39
N ARG A 12 -10.15 9.38 -53.42
CA ARG A 12 -11.52 9.07 -53.01
C ARG A 12 -12.06 7.90 -53.84
N ASN A 13 -12.81 7.00 -53.21
CA ASN A 13 -13.93 6.31 -53.85
C ASN A 13 -15.09 6.17 -52.87
N SER A 14 -16.23 6.70 -53.30
CA SER A 14 -17.55 6.65 -52.68
C SER A 14 -18.37 5.54 -53.33
N ILE A 15 -18.98 4.64 -52.54
CA ILE A 15 -20.16 3.87 -52.98
C ILE A 15 -21.14 3.75 -51.80
N THR A 16 -22.40 4.04 -52.08
CA THR A 16 -23.58 4.12 -51.21
C THR A 16 -24.46 2.86 -51.25
N HIS A 17 -25.05 2.53 -50.09
CA HIS A 17 -26.33 1.82 -49.78
C HIS A 17 -26.68 0.44 -50.38
N SER A 18 -26.95 -0.56 -49.50
CA SER A 18 -28.30 -1.14 -49.20
C SER A 18 -28.24 -2.55 -48.54
N ASN A 19 -28.96 -2.69 -47.41
CA ASN A 19 -29.62 -3.88 -46.80
C ASN A 19 -28.99 -5.29 -46.87
N PHE A 20 -28.79 -5.92 -45.69
CA PHE A 20 -29.32 -7.27 -45.40
C PHE A 20 -29.42 -7.52 -43.88
N LEU A 21 -30.62 -7.90 -43.45
CA LEU A 21 -30.98 -8.42 -42.12
C LEU A 21 -30.38 -9.81 -41.89
N PHE A 22 -30.01 -10.16 -40.65
CA PHE A 22 -30.55 -11.31 -39.88
C PHE A 22 -29.80 -11.49 -38.52
N LEU A 23 -30.60 -11.54 -37.44
CA LEU A 23 -30.50 -12.28 -36.18
C LEU A 23 -29.10 -12.57 -35.55
N ASN A 24 -28.90 -12.24 -34.26
CA ASN A 24 -29.48 -13.02 -33.16
C ASN A 24 -29.35 -12.33 -31.79
N SER A 25 -30.35 -12.57 -30.95
CA SER A 25 -30.61 -12.01 -29.63
C SER A 25 -30.47 -13.09 -28.56
N ASN A 26 -29.98 -12.78 -27.36
CA ASN A 26 -30.36 -13.47 -26.12
C ASN A 26 -30.06 -12.61 -24.89
N LEU A 27 -31.10 -11.89 -24.44
CA LEU A 27 -31.27 -11.32 -23.11
C LEU A 27 -32.19 -12.29 -22.35
N TYR A 28 -31.74 -12.83 -21.21
CA TYR A 28 -32.57 -13.66 -20.35
C TYR A 28 -33.05 -12.86 -19.13
N LEU A 29 -34.37 -12.66 -19.08
CA LEU A 29 -35.20 -12.36 -17.91
C LEU A 29 -36.25 -13.47 -17.84
N PRO A 30 -36.62 -14.00 -16.66
CA PRO A 30 -37.86 -14.75 -16.53
C PRO A 30 -38.94 -13.96 -15.76
N LYS A 31 -40.13 -13.90 -16.37
CA LYS A 31 -41.42 -13.61 -15.74
C LYS A 31 -41.98 -14.91 -15.13
N HIS A 32 -42.69 -14.82 -14.01
CA HIS A 32 -44.10 -15.25 -13.98
C HIS A 32 -44.89 -14.60 -12.84
N ARG A 33 -46.15 -14.32 -13.16
CA ARG A 33 -47.19 -13.60 -12.42
C ARG A 33 -48.39 -14.55 -12.30
N ASN A 34 -49.18 -14.44 -11.22
CA ASN A 34 -50.66 -14.48 -11.17
C ASN A 34 -51.12 -14.22 -9.70
N HIS A 35 -51.80 -13.09 -9.43
CA HIS A 35 -53.24 -12.94 -9.12
C HIS A 35 -53.67 -13.70 -7.85
N VAL A 36 -54.21 -13.08 -6.79
CA VAL A 36 -55.57 -12.50 -6.67
C VAL A 36 -55.62 -11.49 -5.50
N ALA A 37 -56.47 -10.47 -5.62
CA ALA A 37 -56.74 -9.43 -4.62
C ALA A 37 -57.85 -9.84 -3.64
N PHE A 38 -57.79 -9.40 -2.37
CA PHE A 38 -58.95 -8.95 -1.57
C PHE A 38 -58.48 -8.14 -0.34
N THR A 39 -59.18 -7.03 -0.09
CA THR A 39 -59.06 -6.07 1.02
C THR A 39 -59.90 -6.48 2.24
N GLN A 40 -59.42 -6.25 3.49
CA GLN A 40 -60.16 -5.67 4.64
C GLN A 40 -59.36 -5.68 5.96
N GLU A 41 -59.44 -4.58 6.73
CA GLU A 41 -58.95 -4.35 8.12
C GLU A 41 -59.88 -5.02 9.22
N PRO A 42 -59.78 -4.73 10.55
CA PRO A 42 -58.71 -5.02 11.54
C PRO A 42 -59.24 -5.60 12.90
N LYS A 43 -58.31 -5.80 13.86
CA LYS A 43 -58.45 -5.87 15.35
C LYS A 43 -59.14 -7.10 16.02
N LYS A 44 -58.45 -7.71 16.99
CA LYS A 44 -58.77 -7.60 18.44
C LYS A 44 -57.76 -8.31 19.35
N ASP A 45 -57.58 -7.67 20.50
CA ASP A 45 -56.73 -8.00 21.65
C ASP A 45 -57.00 -9.37 22.28
N LEU A 46 -56.00 -9.96 22.92
CA LEU A 46 -56.16 -10.44 24.30
C LEU A 46 -54.79 -10.56 25.00
N ILE A 47 -54.63 -9.73 26.03
CA ILE A 47 -53.54 -9.74 27.01
C ILE A 47 -53.86 -10.82 28.05
N PHE A 48 -52.88 -11.66 28.40
CA PHE A 48 -52.78 -12.17 29.78
C PHE A 48 -51.33 -12.33 30.21
N SER A 49 -51.12 -11.96 31.46
CA SER A 49 -49.88 -11.50 32.09
C SER A 49 -49.26 -12.54 33.05
N ILE A 50 -47.93 -12.40 33.29
CA ILE A 50 -47.18 -12.60 34.58
C ILE A 50 -46.82 -14.05 35.03
N PRO A 51 -45.67 -14.34 35.70
CA PRO A 51 -44.30 -13.77 35.61
C PRO A 51 -43.12 -14.77 35.87
N LYS A 52 -41.89 -14.26 35.64
CA LYS A 52 -40.57 -14.48 36.29
C LYS A 52 -40.33 -15.66 37.26
N SER A 53 -39.20 -16.36 37.07
CA SER A 53 -38.22 -16.64 38.15
C SER A 53 -36.83 -16.97 37.56
N SER A 54 -35.82 -17.02 38.43
CA SER A 54 -34.46 -16.53 38.21
C SER A 54 -33.39 -17.59 38.57
N PHE A 55 -32.22 -17.49 37.91
CA PHE A 55 -30.87 -17.93 38.35
C PHE A 55 -30.54 -19.45 38.32
N PRO A 56 -29.26 -19.87 38.46
CA PRO A 56 -28.22 -19.88 37.39
C PRO A 56 -27.43 -21.23 37.36
N PHE A 57 -26.57 -21.51 36.37
CA PHE A 57 -25.40 -22.37 36.63
C PHE A 57 -24.33 -22.27 35.53
N SER A 58 -23.07 -22.13 35.97
CA SER A 58 -21.86 -22.10 35.14
C SER A 58 -21.17 -23.47 35.13
N TYR A 59 -20.59 -23.88 34.01
CA TYR A 59 -19.44 -24.81 33.97
C TYR A 59 -18.55 -24.56 32.73
N PRO A 60 -17.22 -24.77 32.82
CA PRO A 60 -16.27 -24.52 31.74
C PRO A 60 -16.06 -25.77 30.87
N LYS A 61 -15.72 -25.60 29.59
CA LYS A 61 -15.32 -26.71 28.71
C LYS A 61 -13.97 -26.48 28.04
N THR A 62 -13.09 -27.45 28.30
CA THR A 62 -11.79 -27.72 27.72
C THR A 62 -11.93 -28.25 26.28
N TYR A 63 -11.01 -27.86 25.41
CA TYR A 63 -10.93 -28.25 24.00
C TYR A 63 -10.31 -29.64 23.82
N HIS A 64 -10.94 -30.49 23.01
CA HIS A 64 -10.24 -31.50 22.21
C HIS A 64 -10.87 -31.61 20.82
N LYS A 65 -10.00 -31.56 19.81
CA LYS A 65 -10.30 -31.55 18.36
C LYS A 65 -9.99 -32.95 17.82
N SER A 66 -10.95 -33.58 17.16
CA SER A 66 -10.77 -34.83 16.42
C SER A 66 -11.55 -34.77 15.11
N THR A 67 -10.84 -35.00 14.02
CA THR A 67 -11.29 -35.07 12.63
C THR A 67 -11.54 -36.52 12.23
N GLN A 68 -12.64 -36.83 11.52
CA GLN A 68 -12.72 -37.78 10.38
C GLN A 68 -14.16 -37.86 9.80
N PRO A 69 -14.34 -38.34 8.53
CA PRO A 69 -15.47 -38.03 7.65
C PRO A 69 -16.53 -39.16 7.46
N PHE A 70 -17.58 -38.80 6.70
CA PHE A 70 -18.88 -39.41 6.39
C PHE A 70 -19.02 -40.92 6.02
N ALA A 71 -20.17 -41.50 6.45
CA ALA A 71 -21.09 -42.52 5.86
C ALA A 71 -21.60 -43.48 6.99
N SER A 72 -22.85 -43.92 7.19
CA SER A 72 -24.11 -44.03 6.41
C SER A 72 -25.29 -44.45 7.35
N LEU A 73 -26.54 -44.03 7.03
CA LEU A 73 -27.90 -44.67 7.18
C LEU A 73 -28.26 -45.43 8.50
N SER A 74 -29.43 -45.35 9.17
CA SER A 74 -30.83 -45.10 8.77
C SER A 74 -31.77 -44.87 9.98
N GLU A 75 -32.79 -44.02 9.78
CA GLU A 75 -34.18 -43.99 10.31
C GLU A 75 -34.50 -43.99 11.83
N SER A 76 -35.09 -42.89 12.31
CA SER A 76 -36.51 -42.84 12.74
C SER A 76 -36.91 -41.44 13.26
N SER A 77 -38.21 -41.13 13.13
CA SER A 77 -38.99 -39.99 13.69
C SER A 77 -39.11 -38.69 12.88
N GLU A 78 -40.11 -38.69 11.99
CA GLU A 78 -41.23 -37.73 11.91
C GLU A 78 -41.01 -36.29 12.43
N SER A 79 -40.71 -35.42 11.46
CA SER A 79 -41.25 -34.06 11.23
C SER A 79 -41.89 -33.29 12.41
N GLN A 80 -41.13 -32.31 12.92
CA GLN A 80 -41.67 -31.01 13.35
C GLN A 80 -40.99 -29.90 12.55
N GLU A 81 -41.82 -29.09 11.90
CA GLU A 81 -41.47 -27.88 11.18
C GLU A 81 -40.85 -26.86 12.14
N HIS A 82 -39.52 -26.74 12.14
CA HIS A 82 -38.86 -25.56 12.66
C HIS A 82 -38.91 -24.48 11.58
N VAL A 83 -39.75 -23.48 11.84
CA VAL A 83 -39.69 -22.15 11.23
C VAL A 83 -38.22 -21.71 11.22
N LYS A 84 -37.65 -21.59 10.02
CA LYS A 84 -36.44 -20.81 9.80
C LYS A 84 -36.80 -19.38 10.13
N GLU A 85 -36.45 -18.93 11.33
CA GLU A 85 -36.08 -17.53 11.50
C GLU A 85 -34.89 -17.33 10.56
N GLU A 86 -35.13 -16.67 9.43
CA GLU A 86 -34.08 -15.99 8.70
C GLU A 86 -33.51 -14.97 9.67
N GLU A 87 -32.44 -15.35 10.39
CA GLU A 87 -31.52 -14.37 10.95
C GLU A 87 -31.11 -13.51 9.76
N GLU A 88 -31.56 -12.25 9.75
CA GLU A 88 -30.85 -11.20 9.05
C GLU A 88 -29.41 -11.27 9.58
N GLU A 89 -28.53 -11.96 8.87
CA GLU A 89 -27.09 -11.82 9.00
C GLU A 89 -26.79 -10.35 8.70
N GLY A 90 -26.94 -9.50 9.72
CA GLY A 90 -26.56 -8.10 9.63
C GLY A 90 -25.09 -8.08 9.26
N GLU A 91 -24.81 -7.78 7.98
CA GLU A 91 -23.45 -7.74 7.43
C GLU A 91 -22.57 -6.97 8.41
N LEU A 92 -21.63 -7.68 9.05
CA LEU A 92 -20.67 -7.07 9.97
C LEU A 92 -20.00 -5.90 9.23
N PRO A 93 -19.91 -4.69 9.81
CA PRO A 93 -19.26 -3.56 9.17
C PRO A 93 -17.89 -3.98 8.64
N GLY A 94 -17.51 -3.57 7.43
CA GLY A 94 -16.39 -4.19 6.70
C GLY A 94 -15.06 -4.28 7.48
N MET A 95 -14.80 -3.35 8.40
CA MET A 95 -13.66 -3.40 9.33
C MET A 95 -13.74 -4.56 10.33
N ALA A 96 -14.92 -4.79 10.92
CA ALA A 96 -15.18 -5.85 11.90
C ALA A 96 -14.98 -7.24 11.26
N GLN A 97 -15.52 -7.42 10.06
CA GLN A 97 -15.34 -8.64 9.27
C GLN A 97 -13.87 -8.85 8.87
N ALA A 98 -13.21 -7.79 8.36
CA ALA A 98 -11.83 -7.87 7.90
C ALA A 98 -10.83 -8.25 9.00
N PHE A 99 -11.03 -7.75 10.22
CA PHE A 99 -10.12 -8.02 11.35
C PHE A 99 -10.57 -9.15 12.26
N ASN A 100 -11.73 -9.78 11.98
CA ASN A 100 -12.35 -10.78 12.83
C ASN A 100 -12.53 -10.27 14.28
N ILE A 101 -13.14 -9.09 14.42
CA ILE A 101 -13.44 -8.42 15.70
C ILE A 101 -14.92 -8.05 15.78
N SER A 102 -15.42 -7.76 16.98
CA SER A 102 -16.81 -7.33 17.15
C SER A 102 -17.07 -5.95 16.52
N SER A 103 -18.30 -5.71 16.05
CA SER A 103 -18.75 -4.39 15.55
C SER A 103 -18.55 -3.28 16.58
N ASN A 104 -18.76 -3.59 17.86
CA ASN A 104 -18.53 -2.67 18.97
C ASN A 104 -17.06 -2.28 19.11
N THR A 105 -16.14 -3.25 18.98
CA THR A 105 -14.69 -2.98 19.00
C THR A 105 -14.26 -2.13 17.81
N ALA A 106 -14.74 -2.44 16.61
CA ALA A 106 -14.43 -1.65 15.40
C ALA A 106 -14.94 -0.20 15.53
N SER A 107 -16.16 -0.03 16.05
CA SER A 107 -16.75 1.28 16.30
C SER A 107 -15.98 2.05 17.38
N ALA A 108 -15.58 1.40 18.48
CA ALA A 108 -14.79 2.01 19.54
C ALA A 108 -13.42 2.49 19.03
N ILE A 109 -12.71 1.68 18.24
CA ILE A 109 -11.44 2.08 17.61
C ILE A 109 -11.64 3.32 16.74
N SER A 110 -12.69 3.31 15.91
CA SER A 110 -13.01 4.43 15.01
C SER A 110 -13.32 5.72 15.77
N ILE A 111 -14.08 5.63 16.87
CA ILE A 111 -14.40 6.76 17.75
C ILE A 111 -13.14 7.27 18.45
N CYS A 112 -12.30 6.39 19.01
CA CYS A 112 -11.05 6.79 19.66
C CYS A 112 -10.13 7.53 18.69
N ILE A 113 -10.00 7.02 17.46
CA ILE A 113 -9.22 7.66 16.40
C ILE A 113 -9.82 9.03 16.05
N ALA A 114 -11.14 9.13 15.88
CA ALA A 114 -11.79 10.41 15.56
C ALA A 114 -11.62 11.44 16.69
N VAL A 115 -11.77 11.03 17.95
CA VAL A 115 -11.54 11.88 19.12
C VAL A 115 -10.08 12.33 19.18
N ALA A 116 -9.12 11.43 18.98
CA ALA A 116 -7.71 11.78 18.91
C ALA A 116 -7.43 12.74 17.74
N ALA A 117 -8.06 12.53 16.58
CA ALA A 117 -7.91 13.38 15.41
C ALA A 117 -8.42 14.81 15.65
N LEU A 118 -9.48 14.97 16.43
CA LEU A 118 -10.04 16.29 16.74
C LEU A 118 -9.35 16.97 17.92
N SER A 119 -8.80 16.21 18.88
CA SER A 119 -8.24 16.74 20.13
C SER A 119 -6.73 16.97 20.10
N LEU A 120 -5.94 16.06 19.50
CA LEU A 120 -4.47 16.16 19.50
C LEU A 120 -3.94 17.48 18.91
N PRO A 121 -4.50 18.02 17.79
CA PRO A 121 -4.04 19.29 17.24
C PRO A 121 -4.06 20.45 18.23
N ILE A 122 -4.98 20.45 19.20
CA ILE A 122 -5.14 21.51 20.22
C ILE A 122 -3.90 21.59 21.12
N PHE A 123 -3.23 20.46 21.36
CA PHE A 123 -2.06 20.36 22.24
C PHE A 123 -0.73 20.46 21.48
N MET A 124 -0.76 20.55 20.14
CA MET A 124 0.46 20.65 19.32
C MET A 124 1.17 21.98 19.56
N LYS A 125 2.51 21.94 19.67
CA LYS A 125 3.33 23.14 19.86
C LYS A 125 3.22 24.08 18.67
N THR A 126 2.99 23.53 17.48
CA THR A 126 2.69 24.27 16.25
C THR A 126 1.48 25.20 16.39
N LEU A 127 0.56 24.91 17.33
CA LEU A 127 -0.61 25.74 17.65
C LEU A 127 -0.37 26.73 18.82
N ALA A 128 0.80 26.68 19.47
CA ALA A 128 1.05 27.30 20.78
C ALA A 128 2.03 28.49 20.77
N GLN A 129 1.71 29.46 21.65
CA GLN A 129 2.39 30.70 22.10
C GLN A 129 2.43 31.92 21.15
N GLY A 130 1.79 33.02 21.60
CA GLY A 130 1.94 34.38 21.05
C GLY A 130 1.04 34.79 19.87
N VAL A 131 0.29 33.85 19.27
CA VAL A 131 -0.46 34.10 18.01
C VAL A 131 -1.96 34.33 18.23
N SER A 132 -2.59 35.15 17.37
CA SER A 132 -4.01 35.51 17.49
C SER A 132 -4.95 34.29 17.39
N LEU A 133 -6.14 34.39 18.00
CA LEU A 133 -7.16 33.32 17.97
C LEU A 133 -7.49 32.88 16.54
N LYS A 134 -7.55 33.82 15.60
CA LYS A 134 -7.80 33.56 14.18
C LYS A 134 -6.75 32.64 13.56
N ILE A 135 -5.46 32.93 13.80
CA ILE A 135 -4.38 32.10 13.28
C ILE A 135 -4.42 30.71 13.90
N LYS A 136 -4.77 30.59 15.19
CA LYS A 136 -4.96 29.28 15.83
C LYS A 136 -6.07 28.46 15.17
N LEU A 137 -7.20 29.06 14.86
CA LEU A 137 -8.32 28.39 14.17
C LEU A 137 -7.94 27.95 12.75
N LEU A 138 -7.26 28.82 11.99
CA LEU A 138 -6.79 28.49 10.63
C LEU A 138 -5.73 27.39 10.64
N SER A 139 -4.79 27.42 11.59
CA SER A 139 -3.78 26.37 11.76
C SER A 139 -4.43 25.04 12.16
N TYR A 140 -5.44 25.07 13.04
CA TYR A 140 -6.20 23.88 13.41
C TYR A 140 -6.91 23.27 12.20
N GLY A 141 -7.61 24.09 11.40
CA GLY A 141 -8.22 23.64 10.15
C GLY A 141 -7.18 23.07 9.17
N THR A 142 -6.01 23.71 9.06
CA THR A 142 -4.90 23.21 8.24
C THR A 142 -4.45 21.81 8.67
N LEU A 143 -4.27 21.59 9.98
CA LEU A 143 -3.93 20.28 10.54
C LEU A 143 -4.98 19.21 10.20
N LEU A 144 -6.27 19.54 10.22
CA LEU A 144 -7.33 18.60 9.82
C LEU A 144 -7.27 18.23 8.32
N PHE A 145 -6.97 19.19 7.44
CA PHE A 145 -6.81 18.91 6.01
C PHE A 145 -5.61 18.00 5.73
N GLY A 146 -4.47 18.24 6.39
CA GLY A 146 -3.32 17.35 6.27
C GLY A 146 -3.56 15.98 6.89
N PHE A 147 -4.31 15.89 8.00
CA PHE A 147 -4.75 14.62 8.56
C PHE A 147 -5.63 13.85 7.59
N PHE A 148 -6.59 14.51 6.95
CA PHE A 148 -7.46 13.89 5.96
C PHE A 148 -6.67 13.33 4.77
N MET A 149 -5.68 14.07 4.28
CA MET A 149 -4.76 13.56 3.25
C MET A 149 -3.97 12.35 3.78
N ALA A 150 -3.32 12.47 4.95
CA ALA A 150 -2.50 11.41 5.54
C ALA A 150 -3.31 10.12 5.82
N TRP A 151 -4.54 10.26 6.29
CA TRP A 151 -5.50 9.17 6.41
C TRP A 151 -5.70 8.42 5.11
N ASN A 152 -5.95 9.16 4.04
CA ASN A 152 -6.21 8.57 2.75
C ASN A 152 -4.96 7.95 2.12
N ILE A 153 -3.77 8.44 2.46
CA ILE A 153 -2.49 7.77 2.14
C ILE A 153 -2.47 6.38 2.80
N GLY A 154 -2.66 6.30 4.12
CA GLY A 154 -2.65 5.01 4.82
C GLY A 154 -3.73 4.04 4.34
N ALA A 155 -4.93 4.56 4.03
CA ALA A 155 -6.03 3.78 3.50
C ALA A 155 -5.73 3.14 2.13
N ASN A 156 -5.01 3.85 1.24
CA ASN A 156 -4.72 3.36 -0.10
C ASN A 156 -3.41 2.55 -0.15
N ASP A 157 -2.35 3.08 0.46
CA ASP A 157 -0.99 2.67 0.15
C ASP A 157 -0.43 1.57 1.05
N VAL A 158 -1.09 1.23 2.16
CA VAL A 158 -0.67 0.08 3.00
C VAL A 158 -0.62 -1.23 2.21
N ALA A 159 -1.42 -1.33 1.15
CA ALA A 159 -1.41 -2.47 0.23
C ALA A 159 -0.10 -2.58 -0.57
N ASN A 160 0.64 -1.49 -0.74
CA ASN A 160 1.96 -1.51 -1.37
C ASN A 160 3.03 -2.14 -0.46
N ALA A 161 2.87 -2.01 0.86
CA ALA A 161 3.82 -2.58 1.81
C ALA A 161 3.44 -4.01 2.23
N MET A 162 2.15 -4.28 2.39
CA MET A 162 1.67 -5.54 2.99
C MET A 162 0.87 -6.43 2.04
N GLY A 163 0.47 -5.93 0.87
CA GLY A 163 -0.41 -6.66 -0.05
C GLY A 163 0.20 -7.98 -0.54
N THR A 164 1.51 -8.02 -0.80
CA THR A 164 2.15 -9.26 -1.26
C THR A 164 2.36 -10.27 -0.13
N SER A 165 2.61 -9.79 1.09
CA SER A 165 2.73 -10.61 2.29
C SER A 165 1.40 -11.24 2.72
N VAL A 166 0.30 -10.51 2.59
CA VAL A 166 -1.05 -11.06 2.80
C VAL A 166 -1.45 -11.98 1.65
N GLY A 167 -1.16 -11.59 0.40
CA GLY A 167 -1.50 -12.38 -0.78
C GLY A 167 -0.77 -13.73 -0.88
N SER A 168 0.46 -13.81 -0.37
CA SER A 168 1.25 -15.04 -0.29
C SER A 168 0.89 -15.94 0.92
N GLY A 169 0.09 -15.43 1.86
CA GLY A 169 -0.24 -16.11 3.11
C GLY A 169 0.83 -16.01 4.21
N ALA A 170 1.88 -15.21 4.02
CA ALA A 170 2.92 -14.99 5.03
C ALA A 170 2.39 -14.20 6.26
N LEU A 171 1.46 -13.27 6.03
CA LEU A 171 0.78 -12.52 7.09
C LEU A 171 -0.73 -12.64 6.97
N THR A 172 -1.41 -12.73 8.11
CA THR A 172 -2.83 -12.42 8.16
C THR A 172 -3.05 -10.92 8.00
N LEU A 173 -4.23 -10.52 7.53
CA LEU A 173 -4.58 -9.11 7.36
C LEU A 173 -4.44 -8.29 8.66
N ARG A 174 -4.82 -8.87 9.80
CA ARG A 174 -4.67 -8.22 11.12
C ARG A 174 -3.20 -8.02 11.50
N GLN A 175 -2.34 -9.01 11.27
CA GLN A 175 -0.91 -8.88 11.54
C GLN A 175 -0.28 -7.81 10.63
N ALA A 176 -0.62 -7.84 9.34
CA ALA A 176 -0.16 -6.85 8.37
C ALA A 176 -0.47 -5.40 8.80
N VAL A 177 -1.72 -5.13 9.20
CA VAL A 177 -2.14 -3.78 9.61
C VAL A 177 -1.43 -3.32 10.89
N ILE A 178 -1.28 -4.19 11.90
CA ILE A 178 -0.58 -3.83 13.15
C ILE A 178 0.91 -3.57 12.89
N THR A 179 1.55 -4.41 12.09
CA THR A 179 2.97 -4.24 11.74
C THR A 179 3.18 -2.98 10.90
N ALA A 180 2.32 -2.73 9.92
CA ALA A 180 2.36 -1.51 9.10
C ALA A 180 2.18 -0.26 9.96
N ALA A 181 1.22 -0.26 10.89
CA ALA A 181 0.98 0.86 11.79
C ALA A 181 2.25 1.31 12.53
N VAL A 182 3.00 0.38 13.11
CA VAL A 182 4.22 0.69 13.86
C VAL A 182 5.32 1.21 12.93
N LEU A 183 5.50 0.57 11.77
CA LEU A 183 6.64 0.83 10.91
C LEU A 183 6.44 2.01 9.98
N GLU A 184 5.24 2.24 9.45
CA GLU A 184 4.92 3.45 8.69
C GLU A 184 5.01 4.69 9.58
N PHE A 185 4.52 4.63 10.82
CA PHE A 185 4.69 5.72 11.79
C PHE A 185 6.17 6.00 12.09
N SER A 186 6.95 4.93 12.34
CA SER A 186 8.39 5.05 12.61
C SER A 186 9.14 5.63 11.40
N GLY A 187 8.82 5.18 10.20
CA GLY A 187 9.38 5.70 8.95
C GLY A 187 9.04 7.16 8.72
N ALA A 188 7.78 7.54 8.93
CA ALA A 188 7.31 8.91 8.81
C ALA A 188 8.07 9.86 9.75
N LEU A 189 8.28 9.47 11.00
CA LEU A 189 9.03 10.27 11.97
C LEU A 189 10.53 10.37 11.67
N LEU A 190 11.15 9.25 11.32
CA LEU A 190 12.62 9.17 11.25
C LEU A 190 13.18 9.56 9.87
N MET A 191 12.39 9.39 8.80
CA MET A 191 12.83 9.66 7.44
C MET A 191 12.02 10.72 6.70
N GLY A 192 10.81 11.05 7.19
CA GLY A 192 9.89 11.97 6.51
C GLY A 192 10.47 13.34 6.20
N GLY A 193 11.36 13.87 7.04
CA GLY A 193 11.85 15.26 6.92
C GLY A 193 12.54 15.58 5.59
N HIS A 194 13.33 14.67 5.05
CA HIS A 194 14.14 14.92 3.84
C HIS A 194 13.26 15.13 2.61
N VAL A 195 12.28 14.24 2.38
CA VAL A 195 11.36 14.33 1.24
C VAL A 195 10.37 15.47 1.42
N THR A 196 9.93 15.70 2.67
CA THR A 196 8.96 16.75 2.96
C THR A 196 9.49 18.15 2.65
N ASN A 197 10.77 18.41 2.92
CA ASN A 197 11.42 19.68 2.52
C ASN A 197 11.36 19.91 1.00
N THR A 198 11.57 18.86 0.20
CA THR A 198 11.45 18.93 -1.26
C THR A 198 10.00 19.17 -1.70
N MET A 199 9.02 18.49 -1.09
CA MET A 199 7.61 18.67 -1.44
C MET A 199 7.09 20.07 -1.08
N GLN A 200 7.55 20.62 0.05
CA GLN A 200 7.17 21.96 0.52
C GLN A 200 7.65 23.07 -0.42
N LYS A 201 8.91 23.02 -0.87
CA LYS A 201 9.55 24.07 -1.68
C LYS A 201 9.46 23.82 -3.18
N GLY A 202 9.20 22.58 -3.58
CA GLY A 202 9.55 22.09 -4.92
C GLY A 202 8.52 22.32 -6.01
N ILE A 203 7.22 22.45 -5.70
CA ILE A 203 6.19 22.38 -6.77
C ILE A 203 5.67 23.75 -7.18
N LEU A 204 5.34 24.62 -6.22
CA LEU A 204 4.73 25.93 -6.46
C LEU A 204 5.71 27.07 -6.17
N VAL A 205 5.73 28.05 -7.07
CA VAL A 205 6.51 29.29 -6.92
C VAL A 205 5.74 30.25 -6.02
N ALA A 206 6.01 30.20 -4.71
CA ALA A 206 5.33 31.07 -3.73
C ALA A 206 5.43 32.57 -4.08
N ASN A 207 6.53 33.00 -4.71
CA ASN A 207 6.76 34.38 -5.13
C ASN A 207 5.68 34.92 -6.10
N VAL A 208 5.11 34.06 -6.95
CA VAL A 208 4.05 34.47 -7.90
C VAL A 208 2.77 34.88 -7.17
N PHE A 209 2.61 34.41 -5.93
CA PHE A 209 1.48 34.73 -5.07
C PHE A 209 1.80 35.81 -4.03
N GLN A 210 2.90 36.57 -4.17
CA GLN A 210 3.17 37.70 -3.30
C GLN A 210 1.98 38.68 -3.27
N GLY A 211 1.54 39.04 -2.07
CA GLY A 211 0.35 39.88 -1.87
C GLY A 211 -0.98 39.14 -2.09
N LYS A 212 -0.95 37.82 -2.34
CA LYS A 212 -2.11 36.93 -2.49
C LYS A 212 -1.96 35.69 -1.60
N ASP A 213 -1.40 35.87 -0.40
CA ASP A 213 -1.10 34.79 0.55
C ASP A 213 -2.34 33.95 0.90
N SER A 214 -3.52 34.59 0.98
CA SER A 214 -4.80 33.91 1.19
C SER A 214 -5.17 32.95 0.05
N LEU A 215 -4.84 33.28 -1.20
CA LEU A 215 -5.08 32.43 -2.36
C LEU A 215 -4.12 31.24 -2.36
N LEU A 216 -2.83 31.47 -2.08
CA LEU A 216 -1.84 30.39 -1.98
C LEU A 216 -2.20 29.42 -0.83
N PHE A 217 -2.57 29.96 0.32
CA PHE A 217 -3.05 29.18 1.46
C PHE A 217 -4.28 28.33 1.09
N ALA A 218 -5.30 28.95 0.47
CA ALA A 218 -6.48 28.23 -0.01
C ALA A 218 -6.13 27.14 -1.03
N GLY A 219 -5.20 27.41 -1.95
CA GLY A 219 -4.74 26.45 -2.95
C GLY A 219 -4.04 25.22 -2.35
N LEU A 220 -3.21 25.42 -1.33
CA LEU A 220 -2.53 24.33 -0.62
C LEU A 220 -3.51 23.45 0.15
N LEU A 221 -4.46 24.05 0.89
CA LEU A 221 -5.53 23.29 1.55
C LEU A 221 -6.41 22.55 0.54
N SER A 222 -6.78 23.23 -0.54
CA SER A 222 -7.59 22.63 -1.61
C SER A 222 -6.87 21.47 -2.29
N SER A 223 -5.55 21.53 -2.43
CA SER A 223 -4.74 20.45 -2.98
C SER A 223 -4.73 19.22 -2.07
N LEU A 224 -4.60 19.42 -0.76
CA LEU A 224 -4.68 18.34 0.24
C LEU A 224 -6.06 17.69 0.24
N ALA A 225 -7.14 18.49 0.25
CA ALA A 225 -8.50 17.97 0.19
C ALA A 225 -8.79 17.25 -1.12
N ALA A 226 -8.38 17.81 -2.26
CA ALA A 226 -8.59 17.22 -3.57
C ALA A 226 -7.91 15.85 -3.70
N ALA A 227 -6.65 15.77 -3.28
CA ALA A 227 -5.91 14.52 -3.29
C ALA A 227 -6.53 13.51 -2.31
N GLY A 228 -6.86 13.94 -1.09
CA GLY A 228 -7.54 13.10 -0.10
C GLY A 228 -8.88 12.55 -0.60
N THR A 229 -9.71 13.37 -1.26
CA THR A 229 -10.99 12.94 -1.82
C THR A 229 -10.80 11.89 -2.90
N TRP A 230 -9.88 12.09 -3.85
CA TRP A 230 -9.64 11.10 -4.90
C TRP A 230 -9.12 9.77 -4.33
N LEU A 231 -8.19 9.83 -3.38
CA LEU A 231 -7.67 8.66 -2.70
C LEU A 231 -8.75 7.93 -1.90
N GLN A 232 -9.68 8.66 -1.28
CA GLN A 232 -10.81 8.07 -0.57
C GLN A 232 -11.71 7.29 -1.54
N VAL A 233 -12.02 7.87 -2.69
CA VAL A 233 -12.81 7.23 -3.76
C VAL A 233 -12.09 6.01 -4.31
N ALA A 234 -10.80 6.13 -4.64
CA ALA A 234 -10.00 5.02 -5.13
C ALA A 234 -9.96 3.87 -4.12
N SER A 235 -9.72 4.18 -2.84
CA SER A 235 -9.68 3.18 -1.77
C SER A 235 -11.04 2.51 -1.54
N TYR A 236 -12.15 3.24 -1.73
CA TYR A 236 -13.51 2.69 -1.62
C TYR A 236 -13.72 1.55 -2.63
N TYR A 237 -13.26 1.76 -3.86
CA TYR A 237 -13.29 0.77 -4.93
C TYR A 237 -12.12 -0.22 -4.90
N GLY A 238 -11.24 -0.17 -3.89
CA GLY A 238 -10.09 -1.06 -3.79
C GLY A 238 -9.02 -0.82 -4.85
N LEU A 239 -8.99 0.36 -5.47
CA LEU A 239 -8.07 0.71 -6.55
C LEU A 239 -6.74 1.21 -5.97
N PRO A 240 -5.60 0.55 -6.28
CA PRO A 240 -4.29 1.10 -5.97
C PRO A 240 -3.98 2.27 -6.90
N VAL A 241 -3.81 3.46 -6.32
CA VAL A 241 -3.44 4.67 -7.06
C VAL A 241 -2.15 5.24 -6.50
N SER A 242 -1.59 6.27 -7.15
CA SER A 242 -0.40 6.95 -6.64
C SER A 242 -0.81 8.22 -5.89
N THR A 243 -0.55 8.24 -4.60
CA THR A 243 -0.72 9.41 -3.73
C THR A 243 0.15 10.59 -4.20
N THR A 244 1.42 10.33 -4.51
CA THR A 244 2.37 11.33 -5.02
C THR A 244 1.89 11.98 -6.33
N HIS A 245 1.36 11.20 -7.27
CA HIS A 245 0.77 11.74 -8.51
C HIS A 245 -0.41 12.66 -8.22
N CYS A 246 -1.29 12.23 -7.32
CA CYS A 246 -2.51 12.96 -7.03
C CYS A 246 -2.21 14.31 -6.40
N ILE A 247 -1.34 14.37 -5.38
CA ILE A 247 -1.02 15.64 -4.72
C ILE A 247 -0.23 16.59 -5.63
N VAL A 248 0.74 16.08 -6.39
CA VAL A 248 1.49 16.91 -7.34
C VAL A 248 0.56 17.41 -8.44
N GLY A 249 -0.33 16.57 -8.96
CA GLY A 249 -1.36 16.96 -9.93
C GLY A 249 -2.29 18.03 -9.39
N SER A 250 -2.78 17.88 -8.15
CA SER A 250 -3.59 18.87 -7.45
C SER A 250 -2.89 20.23 -7.33
N MET A 251 -1.63 20.25 -6.86
CA MET A 251 -0.85 21.48 -6.71
C MET A 251 -0.57 22.14 -8.07
N VAL A 252 -0.18 21.36 -9.09
CA VAL A 252 0.06 21.88 -10.44
C VAL A 252 -1.23 22.43 -11.04
N GLY A 253 -2.36 21.74 -10.88
CA GLY A 253 -3.66 22.22 -11.35
C GLY A 253 -4.05 23.57 -10.76
N PHE A 254 -3.94 23.69 -9.43
CA PHE A 254 -4.11 24.97 -8.74
C PHE A 254 -3.15 26.05 -9.28
N GLY A 255 -1.85 25.73 -9.35
CA GLY A 255 -0.82 26.67 -9.79
C GLY A 255 -1.07 27.21 -11.20
N LEU A 256 -1.39 26.32 -12.15
CA LEU A 256 -1.66 26.69 -13.53
C LEU A 256 -2.90 27.59 -13.67
N VAL A 257 -3.99 27.29 -12.97
CA VAL A 257 -5.25 28.06 -13.11
C VAL A 257 -5.19 29.40 -12.38
N TYR A 258 -4.64 29.44 -11.17
CA TYR A 258 -4.69 30.64 -10.32
C TYR A 258 -3.43 31.50 -10.36
N GLY A 259 -2.29 30.92 -10.74
CA GLY A 259 -1.01 31.63 -10.86
C GLY A 259 -0.41 31.61 -12.27
N GLY A 260 -1.01 30.89 -13.22
CA GLY A 260 -0.51 30.73 -14.57
C GLY A 260 0.72 29.81 -14.68
N PRO A 261 1.29 29.63 -15.89
CA PRO A 261 2.44 28.76 -16.10
C PRO A 261 3.68 29.13 -15.25
N GLY A 262 3.83 30.40 -14.88
CA GLY A 262 4.95 30.87 -14.04
C GLY A 262 4.86 30.45 -12.57
N ALA A 263 3.69 29.99 -12.10
CA ALA A 263 3.48 29.57 -10.71
C ALA A 263 3.96 28.13 -10.42
N VAL A 264 4.42 27.41 -11.43
CA VAL A 264 4.92 26.03 -11.31
C VAL A 264 6.43 26.01 -11.51
N PHE A 265 7.16 25.37 -10.60
CA PHE A 265 8.60 25.14 -10.77
C PHE A 265 8.83 24.00 -11.77
N TRP A 266 8.89 24.32 -13.06
CA TRP A 266 9.04 23.33 -14.14
C TRP A 266 10.27 22.43 -14.00
N SER A 267 11.39 22.96 -13.51
CA SER A 267 12.61 22.17 -13.29
C SER A 267 12.45 21.13 -12.18
N SER A 268 11.79 21.50 -11.09
CA SER A 268 11.45 20.60 -10.00
C SER A 268 10.38 19.60 -10.42
N LEU A 269 9.33 20.05 -11.11
CA LEU A 269 8.30 19.17 -11.66
C LEU A 269 8.90 18.16 -12.65
N ALA A 270 9.85 18.57 -13.49
CA ALA A 270 10.60 17.67 -14.38
C ALA A 270 11.40 16.62 -13.58
N ARG A 271 12.05 17.02 -12.49
CA ARG A 271 12.76 16.08 -11.59
C ARG A 271 11.80 15.08 -10.96
N VAL A 272 10.66 15.54 -10.44
CA VAL A 272 9.64 14.68 -9.82
C VAL A 272 9.01 13.74 -10.85
N THR A 273 8.58 14.25 -12.00
CA THR A 273 8.01 13.43 -13.08
C THR A 273 8.99 12.42 -13.66
N SER A 274 10.29 12.77 -13.76
CA SER A 274 11.31 11.81 -14.17
C SER A 274 11.44 10.64 -13.18
N SER A 275 11.26 10.90 -11.88
CA SER A 275 11.32 9.87 -10.85
C SER A 275 10.19 8.85 -11.01
N TRP A 276 9.02 9.27 -11.50
CA TRP A 276 7.85 8.40 -11.72
C TRP A 276 8.05 7.36 -12.81
N VAL A 277 8.95 7.63 -13.76
CA VAL A 277 9.36 6.69 -14.82
C VAL A 277 10.56 5.86 -14.36
N ILE A 278 11.55 6.52 -13.75
CA ILE A 278 12.80 5.87 -13.36
C ILE A 278 12.58 4.87 -12.22
N SER A 279 11.75 5.19 -11.22
CA SER A 279 11.58 4.34 -10.04
C SER A 279 10.94 2.97 -10.32
N PRO A 280 9.86 2.82 -11.14
CA PRO A 280 9.39 1.50 -11.55
C PRO A 280 10.43 0.70 -12.34
N ILE A 281 11.23 1.35 -13.21
CA ILE A 281 12.28 0.68 -13.96
C ILE A 281 13.38 0.17 -13.01
N LEU A 282 13.84 1.01 -12.08
CA LEU A 282 14.81 0.61 -11.06
C LEU A 282 14.27 -0.51 -10.17
N GLY A 283 13.00 -0.43 -9.77
CA GLY A 283 12.32 -1.50 -9.04
C GLY A 283 12.32 -2.81 -9.82
N ALA A 284 11.97 -2.77 -11.11
CA ALA A 284 11.95 -3.94 -11.99
C ALA A 284 13.35 -4.55 -12.19
N VAL A 285 14.37 -3.72 -12.42
CA VAL A 285 15.76 -4.18 -12.57
C VAL A 285 16.27 -4.78 -11.26
N ALA A 286 16.08 -4.08 -10.15
CA ALA A 286 16.53 -4.55 -8.84
C ALA A 286 15.85 -5.87 -8.45
N SER A 287 14.54 -5.99 -8.62
CA SER A 287 13.81 -7.22 -8.28
C SER A 287 14.14 -8.38 -9.22
N PHE A 288 14.35 -8.10 -10.51
CA PHE A 288 14.82 -9.08 -11.49
C PHE A 288 16.17 -9.67 -11.04
N LEU A 289 17.11 -8.81 -10.64
CA LEU A 289 18.43 -9.23 -10.15
C LEU A 289 18.32 -10.02 -8.85
N VAL A 290 17.57 -9.54 -7.86
CA VAL A 290 17.35 -10.25 -6.58
C VAL A 290 16.74 -11.62 -6.85
N TYR A 291 15.72 -11.71 -7.70
CA TYR A 291 15.07 -12.97 -8.01
C TYR A 291 15.97 -13.93 -8.80
N LYS A 292 16.78 -13.42 -9.76
CA LYS A 292 17.79 -14.24 -10.45
C LYS A 292 18.85 -14.76 -9.49
N CYS A 293 19.28 -13.96 -8.51
CA CYS A 293 20.17 -14.42 -7.44
C CYS A 293 19.52 -15.55 -6.61
N ILE A 294 18.25 -15.41 -6.21
CA ILE A 294 17.53 -16.49 -5.50
C ILE A 294 17.48 -17.76 -6.36
N ARG A 295 17.17 -17.64 -7.65
CA ARG A 295 17.12 -18.78 -8.57
C ARG A 295 18.50 -19.45 -8.71
N ARG A 296 19.56 -18.66 -8.86
CA ARG A 296 20.92 -19.16 -9.06
C ARG A 296 21.54 -19.78 -7.81
N PHE A 297 21.38 -19.15 -6.65
CA PHE A 297 22.06 -19.53 -5.41
C PHE A 297 21.21 -20.39 -4.48
N VAL A 298 19.87 -20.26 -4.51
CA VAL A 298 18.97 -21.06 -3.67
C VAL A 298 18.39 -22.23 -4.46
N TYR A 299 17.70 -21.96 -5.57
CA TYR A 299 16.95 -23.02 -6.26
C TYR A 299 17.84 -24.03 -6.97
N SER A 300 19.02 -23.59 -7.42
CA SER A 300 19.99 -24.45 -8.11
C SER A 300 20.92 -25.19 -7.15
N ALA A 301 20.81 -24.93 -5.84
CA ALA A 301 21.70 -25.52 -4.85
C ALA A 301 21.40 -27.02 -4.67
N PRO A 302 22.40 -27.85 -4.33
CA PRO A 302 22.17 -29.26 -3.98
C PRO A 302 21.20 -29.43 -2.81
N ASN A 303 21.20 -28.49 -1.86
CA ASN A 303 20.25 -28.44 -0.74
C ASN A 303 19.59 -27.05 -0.66
N PRO A 304 18.50 -26.82 -1.41
CA PRO A 304 17.84 -25.51 -1.51
C PRO A 304 17.34 -24.97 -0.17
N GLY A 305 16.86 -25.83 0.73
CA GLY A 305 16.43 -25.41 2.07
C GLY A 305 17.57 -24.81 2.89
N GLN A 306 18.75 -25.42 2.88
CA GLN A 306 19.94 -24.87 3.55
C GLN A 306 20.44 -23.59 2.88
N ALA A 307 20.42 -23.55 1.55
CA ALA A 307 20.79 -22.34 0.81
C ALA A 307 19.84 -21.17 1.12
N ALA A 308 18.54 -21.42 1.27
CA ALA A 308 17.58 -20.41 1.70
C ALA A 308 17.90 -19.91 3.12
N ALA A 309 18.15 -20.81 4.06
CA ALA A 309 18.54 -20.46 5.43
C ALA A 309 19.83 -19.62 5.48
N ALA A 310 20.80 -19.89 4.60
CA ALA A 310 22.02 -19.11 4.50
C ALA A 310 21.83 -17.73 3.82
N ALA A 311 20.82 -17.59 2.96
CA ALA A 311 20.50 -16.32 2.29
C ALA A 311 19.81 -15.31 3.23
N ALA A 312 19.05 -15.78 4.21
CA ALA A 312 18.28 -14.92 5.11
C ALA A 312 19.11 -13.93 5.94
N PRO A 313 20.22 -14.32 6.60
CA PRO A 313 21.10 -13.38 7.30
C PRO A 313 21.67 -12.30 6.38
N VAL A 314 21.97 -12.63 5.12
CA VAL A 314 22.50 -11.68 4.13
C VAL A 314 21.45 -10.63 3.77
N ALA A 315 20.21 -11.05 3.52
CA ALA A 315 19.11 -10.13 3.26
C ALA A 315 18.88 -9.16 4.42
N VAL A 316 18.89 -9.67 5.65
CA VAL A 316 18.71 -8.86 6.86
C VAL A 316 19.87 -7.93 7.09
N PHE A 317 21.11 -8.39 6.88
CA PHE A 317 22.30 -7.54 6.90
C PHE A 317 22.12 -6.33 5.99
N LEU A 318 21.75 -6.56 4.73
CA LEU A 318 21.58 -5.50 3.74
C LEU A 318 20.43 -4.54 4.11
N GLY A 319 19.26 -5.08 4.48
CA GLY A 319 18.09 -4.27 4.84
C GLY A 319 18.31 -3.42 6.09
N VAL A 320 18.82 -4.02 7.17
CA VAL A 320 19.09 -3.31 8.43
C VAL A 320 20.19 -2.27 8.23
N THR A 321 21.28 -2.60 7.53
CA THR A 321 22.33 -1.63 7.20
C THR A 321 21.76 -0.44 6.45
N ALA A 322 20.92 -0.69 5.44
CA ALA A 322 20.31 0.37 4.63
C ALA A 322 19.42 1.27 5.48
N ILE A 323 18.50 0.70 6.29
CA ILE A 323 17.62 1.46 7.18
C ILE A 323 18.45 2.27 8.17
N THR A 324 19.42 1.66 8.85
CA THR A 324 20.26 2.34 9.83
C THR A 324 21.00 3.50 9.19
N PHE A 325 21.64 3.29 8.05
CA PHE A 325 22.36 4.34 7.33
C PHE A 325 21.44 5.49 6.87
N ALA A 326 20.25 5.16 6.39
CA ALA A 326 19.34 6.15 5.84
C ALA A 326 18.61 6.97 6.93
N ALA A 327 18.03 6.29 7.92
CA ALA A 327 17.17 6.87 8.95
C ALA A 327 17.92 7.37 10.18
N PHE A 328 19.03 6.74 10.53
CA PHE A 328 19.81 7.05 11.72
C PHE A 328 21.23 7.42 11.32
N PRO A 329 21.51 8.66 10.90
CA PRO A 329 22.88 9.14 10.86
C PRO A 329 23.39 9.22 12.31
N LEU A 330 23.81 8.08 12.86
CA LEU A 330 24.34 7.91 14.22
C LEU A 330 25.62 8.74 14.45
N SER A 331 26.18 9.30 13.38
CA SER A 331 27.25 10.28 13.39
C SER A 331 27.13 11.25 12.21
N ASN A 332 27.55 12.51 12.42
CA ASN A 332 27.68 13.50 11.36
C ASN A 332 28.84 13.18 10.38
N LYS A 333 29.73 12.26 10.75
CA LYS A 333 30.84 11.82 9.90
C LYS A 333 30.44 10.56 9.13
N LEU A 334 30.40 10.66 7.81
CA LEU A 334 30.06 9.57 6.89
C LEU A 334 30.73 8.21 7.22
N PRO A 335 32.06 8.12 7.47
CA PRO A 335 32.69 6.83 7.77
C PRO A 335 32.21 6.21 9.09
N ILE A 336 31.91 7.03 10.09
CA ILE A 336 31.41 6.55 11.39
C ILE A 336 29.96 6.09 11.25
N ALA A 337 29.13 6.85 10.55
CA ALA A 337 27.75 6.47 10.27
C ALA A 337 27.67 5.16 9.48
N LEU A 338 28.55 4.98 8.49
CA LEU A 338 28.65 3.73 7.73
C LEU A 338 29.09 2.56 8.61
N ALA A 339 30.12 2.73 9.44
CA ALA A 339 30.59 1.68 10.34
C ALA A 339 29.51 1.25 11.35
N GLN A 340 28.77 2.21 11.90
CA GLN A 340 27.66 1.93 12.82
C GLN A 340 26.51 1.20 12.11
N ALA A 341 26.15 1.62 10.89
CA ALA A 341 25.13 0.95 10.08
C ALA A 341 25.52 -0.49 9.75
N LEU A 342 26.77 -0.73 9.34
CA LEU A 342 27.30 -2.07 9.11
C LEU A 342 27.29 -2.92 10.39
N GLY A 343 27.65 -2.32 11.54
CA GLY A 343 27.59 -2.99 12.84
C GLY A 343 26.18 -3.43 13.22
N CYS A 344 25.18 -2.55 13.06
CA CYS A 344 23.76 -2.89 13.26
C CYS A 344 23.30 -3.99 12.29
N GLY A 345 23.73 -3.93 11.03
CA GLY A 345 23.48 -4.97 10.04
C GLY A 345 24.03 -6.34 10.45
N ILE A 346 25.29 -6.40 10.91
CA ILE A 346 25.95 -7.63 11.37
C ILE A 346 25.20 -8.21 12.56
N LEU A 347 24.82 -7.38 13.52
CA LEU A 347 24.05 -7.80 14.69
C LEU A 347 22.68 -8.37 14.28
N GLY A 348 21.96 -7.68 13.39
CA GLY A 348 20.68 -8.15 12.87
C GLY A 348 20.81 -9.49 12.14
N ALA A 349 21.84 -9.65 11.30
CA ALA A 349 22.13 -10.88 10.59
C ALA A 349 22.45 -12.04 11.55
N PHE A 350 23.24 -11.79 12.60
CA PHE A 350 23.56 -12.77 13.63
C PHE A 350 22.31 -13.24 14.38
N VAL A 351 21.45 -12.31 14.78
CA VAL A 351 20.18 -12.61 15.47
C VAL A 351 19.28 -13.48 14.57
N VAL A 352 19.08 -13.09 13.32
CA VAL A 352 18.23 -13.85 12.39
C VAL A 352 18.83 -15.22 12.06
N ASN A 353 20.14 -15.31 11.88
CA ASN A 353 20.81 -16.60 11.71
C ASN A 353 20.50 -17.53 12.89
N ASN A 354 20.60 -17.04 14.13
CA ASN A 354 20.32 -17.85 15.32
C ASN A 354 18.85 -18.26 15.42
N ILE A 355 17.90 -17.40 15.02
CA ILE A 355 16.47 -17.72 15.00
C ILE A 355 16.19 -18.83 13.98
N ILE A 356 16.69 -18.68 12.76
CA ILE A 356 16.47 -19.65 11.67
C ILE A 356 17.08 -21.00 12.03
N GLN A 357 18.29 -21.03 12.58
CA GLN A 357 18.92 -22.28 13.02
C GLN A 357 18.11 -22.96 14.15
N LYS A 358 17.53 -22.19 15.08
CA LYS A 358 16.67 -22.76 16.14
C LYS A 358 15.34 -23.31 15.59
N GLN A 359 14.68 -22.59 14.69
CA GLN A 359 13.37 -22.99 14.16
C GLN A 359 13.48 -24.14 13.15
N LEU A 360 14.42 -24.02 12.22
CA LEU A 360 14.55 -24.92 11.09
C LEU A 360 15.68 -25.93 11.21
N GLY A 361 16.57 -25.83 12.21
CA GLY A 361 17.74 -26.69 12.34
C GLY A 361 17.41 -28.18 12.26
N HIS A 362 16.35 -28.62 12.93
CA HIS A 362 15.90 -30.02 12.89
C HIS A 362 15.38 -30.46 11.50
N LEU A 363 14.73 -29.57 10.74
CA LEU A 363 14.28 -29.83 9.37
C LEU A 363 15.47 -29.84 8.39
N LEU A 364 16.44 -28.95 8.59
CA LEU A 364 17.66 -28.88 7.80
C LEU A 364 18.53 -30.12 8.00
N GLU A 365 18.66 -30.59 9.24
CA GLU A 365 19.34 -31.84 9.62
C GLU A 365 18.65 -33.05 8.99
N LYS A 366 17.32 -33.16 9.12
CA LYS A 366 16.53 -34.25 8.53
C LYS A 366 16.59 -34.25 7.00
N ALA A 367 16.54 -33.07 6.38
CA ALA A 367 16.71 -32.91 4.93
C ALA A 367 18.11 -33.31 4.47
N LYS A 368 19.16 -32.94 5.22
CA LYS A 368 20.55 -33.33 4.98
C LYS A 368 20.73 -34.84 5.08
N ALA A 369 20.15 -35.48 6.11
CA ALA A 369 20.18 -36.93 6.29
C ALA A 369 19.46 -37.66 5.14
N LYS A 370 18.29 -37.18 4.70
CA LYS A 370 17.54 -37.76 3.57
C LYS A 370 18.28 -37.60 2.23
N ALA A 371 18.91 -36.45 2.00
CA ALA A 371 19.73 -36.21 0.81
C ALA A 371 20.99 -37.11 0.79
N LYS A 372 21.65 -37.29 1.95
CA LYS A 372 22.78 -38.20 2.11
C LYS A 372 22.38 -39.67 1.89
N ALA A 373 21.24 -40.10 2.43
CA ALA A 373 20.70 -41.44 2.22
C ALA A 373 20.33 -41.71 0.75
N LYS A 374 19.77 -40.72 0.05
CA LYS A 374 19.45 -40.82 -1.38
C LYS A 374 20.71 -40.91 -2.25
N SER A 375 21.76 -40.16 -1.90
CA SER A 375 23.06 -40.20 -2.58
C SER A 375 23.78 -41.54 -2.35
N ALA A 376 23.66 -42.12 -1.16
CA ALA A 376 24.22 -43.44 -0.83
C ALA A 376 23.50 -44.62 -1.52
N HIS A 377 22.32 -44.40 -2.12
CA HIS A 377 21.60 -45.39 -2.94
C HIS A 377 21.74 -45.14 -4.46
N GLN A 378 22.41 -44.06 -4.87
CA GLN A 378 22.61 -43.67 -6.27
C GLN A 378 24.10 -43.64 -6.66
N GLU A 379 24.90 -44.61 -6.20
CA GLU A 379 26.31 -44.77 -6.60
C GLU A 379 26.52 -45.55 -7.91
N ALA A 380 25.48 -45.77 -8.72
CA ALA A 380 25.65 -46.34 -10.06
C ALA A 380 25.22 -45.34 -11.15
N HIS A 381 26.22 -44.77 -11.82
CA HIS A 381 26.16 -43.90 -13.01
C HIS A 381 25.56 -42.49 -12.86
N GLU A 382 26.42 -41.49 -12.70
CA GLU A 382 26.33 -40.27 -13.52
C GLU A 382 27.67 -39.50 -13.53
N ASP A 383 28.28 -39.44 -14.71
CA ASP A 383 29.49 -38.67 -15.01
C ASP A 383 29.11 -37.18 -15.04
N SER A 384 29.23 -36.50 -13.90
CA SER A 384 28.76 -35.11 -13.73
C SER A 384 29.89 -34.11 -13.99
N THR A 385 30.08 -33.80 -15.27
CA THR A 385 30.75 -32.55 -15.64
C THR A 385 29.99 -31.36 -15.04
N PRO A 386 30.66 -30.37 -14.42
CA PRO A 386 29.99 -29.23 -13.84
C PRO A 386 29.38 -28.42 -14.99
N LYS A 387 28.06 -28.52 -15.19
CA LYS A 387 27.35 -27.65 -16.12
C LYS A 387 27.60 -26.21 -15.68
N ASN A 388 28.24 -25.43 -16.55
CA ASN A 388 28.35 -23.98 -16.41
C ASN A 388 26.95 -23.38 -16.56
N ILE A 389 26.19 -23.38 -15.47
CA ILE A 389 24.88 -22.75 -15.38
C ILE A 389 25.10 -21.24 -15.47
N GLY A 390 24.84 -20.66 -16.64
CA GLY A 390 24.90 -19.23 -16.87
C GLY A 390 23.86 -18.48 -16.04
N PHE A 391 24.12 -17.20 -15.73
CA PHE A 391 23.20 -16.37 -14.92
C PHE A 391 21.77 -16.27 -15.51
N LEU A 392 21.63 -16.46 -16.83
CA LEU A 392 20.36 -16.37 -17.54
C LEU A 392 19.66 -17.71 -17.80
N SER A 393 20.25 -18.86 -17.47
CA SER A 393 19.65 -20.16 -17.76
C SER A 393 18.38 -20.42 -16.94
N ASP A 394 17.35 -20.99 -17.57
CA ASP A 394 16.14 -21.42 -16.87
C ASP A 394 16.38 -22.71 -16.09
N ILE A 395 16.37 -22.59 -14.76
CA ILE A 395 16.65 -23.70 -13.84
C ILE A 395 15.33 -24.24 -13.31
N ALA A 396 15.10 -25.55 -13.33
CA ALA A 396 13.93 -26.12 -12.67
C ALA A 396 13.99 -25.85 -11.15
N GLY A 397 12.92 -25.34 -10.56
CA GLY A 397 12.88 -25.06 -9.11
C GLY A 397 12.85 -26.34 -8.27
N PRO A 398 13.14 -26.26 -6.96
CA PRO A 398 12.97 -27.40 -6.06
C PRO A 398 11.51 -27.87 -6.03
N THR A 399 11.30 -29.15 -5.78
CA THR A 399 9.97 -29.76 -5.67
C THR A 399 9.80 -30.51 -4.35
N GLY A 400 8.55 -30.74 -3.94
CA GLY A 400 8.21 -31.45 -2.70
C GLY A 400 8.72 -30.75 -1.44
N THR A 401 9.20 -31.52 -0.46
CA THR A 401 9.61 -31.02 0.86
C THR A 401 10.68 -29.93 0.82
N GLN A 402 11.59 -29.95 -0.16
CA GLN A 402 12.60 -28.90 -0.30
C GLN A 402 11.97 -27.55 -0.68
N LEU A 403 10.92 -27.55 -1.50
CA LEU A 403 10.19 -26.34 -1.84
C LEU A 403 9.45 -25.76 -0.64
N GLU A 404 8.84 -26.62 0.18
CA GLU A 404 8.15 -26.22 1.41
C GLU A 404 9.11 -25.56 2.40
N ILE A 405 10.30 -26.11 2.60
CA ILE A 405 11.33 -25.52 3.47
C ILE A 405 11.76 -24.15 2.94
N VAL A 406 12.01 -24.05 1.63
CA VAL A 406 12.38 -22.78 0.99
C VAL A 406 11.25 -21.75 1.17
N TYR A 407 9.99 -22.13 0.96
CA TYR A 407 8.86 -21.23 1.15
C TYR A 407 8.64 -20.86 2.62
N GLY A 408 8.93 -21.75 3.57
CA GLY A 408 8.93 -21.41 4.99
C GLY A 408 9.94 -20.31 5.31
N VAL A 409 11.22 -20.51 4.93
CA VAL A 409 12.27 -19.50 5.15
C VAL A 409 11.94 -18.18 4.47
N PHE A 410 11.53 -18.23 3.21
CA PHE A 410 11.20 -17.00 2.47
C PHE A 410 9.89 -16.37 2.93
N GLY A 411 8.99 -17.10 3.56
CA GLY A 411 7.82 -16.54 4.25
C GLY A 411 8.25 -15.66 5.40
N ASP A 412 9.16 -16.14 6.26
CA ASP A 412 9.71 -15.35 7.36
C ASP A 412 10.51 -14.14 6.84
N MET A 413 11.33 -14.33 5.80
CA MET A 413 12.05 -13.22 5.16
C MET A 413 11.10 -12.20 4.53
N GLN A 414 9.98 -12.65 3.98
CA GLN A 414 8.99 -11.77 3.37
C GLN A 414 8.32 -10.89 4.42
N ILE A 415 8.04 -11.40 5.62
CA ILE A 415 7.58 -10.57 6.73
C ILE A 415 8.60 -9.45 7.03
N LEU A 416 9.90 -9.78 7.03
CA LEU A 416 10.96 -8.79 7.23
C LEU A 416 11.08 -7.79 6.06
N SER A 417 10.88 -8.21 4.81
CA SER A 417 10.85 -7.28 3.66
C SER A 417 9.63 -6.38 3.67
N ALA A 418 8.47 -6.87 4.10
CA ALA A 418 7.26 -6.07 4.28
C ALA A 418 7.43 -5.02 5.37
N CYS A 419 8.12 -5.39 6.46
CA CYS A 419 8.55 -4.45 7.49
C CYS A 419 9.45 -3.35 6.92
N PHE A 420 10.46 -3.74 6.14
CA PHE A 420 11.36 -2.80 5.48
C PHE A 420 10.60 -1.87 4.52
N MET A 421 9.71 -2.43 3.69
CA MET A 421 8.89 -1.65 2.77
C MET A 421 7.98 -0.67 3.51
N SER A 422 7.31 -1.10 4.59
CA SER A 422 6.44 -0.23 5.41
C SER A 422 7.20 0.96 5.99
N PHE A 423 8.42 0.70 6.50
CA PHE A 423 9.28 1.77 7.01
C PHE A 423 9.69 2.76 5.91
N ALA A 424 10.17 2.25 4.77
CA ALA A 424 10.57 3.09 3.64
C ALA A 424 9.39 3.89 3.07
N HIS A 425 8.22 3.25 2.99
CA HIS A 425 6.96 3.83 2.53
C HIS A 425 6.51 4.99 3.42
N GLY A 426 6.40 4.77 4.73
CA GLY A 426 6.00 5.83 5.67
C GLY A 426 6.92 7.05 5.61
N GLY A 427 8.23 6.84 5.42
CA GLY A 427 9.21 7.92 5.25
C GLY A 427 9.09 8.70 3.93
N ASN A 428 8.69 8.04 2.84
CA ASN A 428 8.46 8.71 1.55
C ASN A 428 7.12 9.45 1.53
N ASP A 429 6.05 8.78 1.94
CA ASP A 429 4.68 9.20 1.62
C ASP A 429 4.11 10.19 2.64
N VAL A 430 4.64 10.26 3.86
CA VAL A 430 4.27 11.34 4.81
C VAL A 430 4.49 12.74 4.21
N SER A 431 5.47 12.86 3.30
CA SER A 431 5.77 14.12 2.62
C SER A 431 4.63 14.63 1.74
N ASN A 432 3.80 13.73 1.19
CA ASN A 432 2.66 14.08 0.35
C ASN A 432 1.58 14.82 1.14
N ALA A 433 1.43 14.53 2.44
CA ALA A 433 0.52 15.26 3.33
C ALA A 433 1.22 16.45 3.99
N ILE A 434 2.41 16.23 4.54
CA ILE A 434 3.08 17.23 5.39
C ILE A 434 3.76 18.33 4.59
N GLY A 435 4.18 18.08 3.35
CA GLY A 435 4.83 19.11 2.52
C GLY A 435 3.91 20.31 2.25
N PRO A 436 2.74 20.10 1.63
CA PRO A 436 1.78 21.17 1.40
C PRO A 436 1.20 21.74 2.70
N LEU A 437 1.01 20.90 3.72
CA LEU A 437 0.53 21.35 5.03
C LEU A 437 1.55 22.29 5.71
N ALA A 438 2.83 21.94 5.73
CA ALA A 438 3.89 22.76 6.32
C ALA A 438 4.04 24.08 5.55
N ALA A 439 3.87 24.07 4.22
CA ALA A 439 3.82 25.29 3.43
C ALA A 439 2.62 26.18 3.85
N ALA A 440 1.42 25.61 4.02
CA ALA A 440 0.23 26.34 4.43
C ALA A 440 0.37 26.93 5.85
N LEU A 441 0.91 26.16 6.80
CA LEU A 441 1.18 26.64 8.16
C LEU A 441 2.21 27.76 8.19
N SER A 442 3.24 27.68 7.34
CA SER A 442 4.26 28.73 7.24
C SER A 442 3.67 30.07 6.76
N ILE A 443 2.71 30.05 5.82
CA ILE A 443 2.01 31.26 5.38
C ILE A 443 1.28 31.93 6.55
N LEU A 444 0.60 31.15 7.39
CA LEU A 444 -0.11 31.67 8.56
C LEU A 444 0.81 32.28 9.63
N GLN A 445 2.05 31.81 9.70
CA GLN A 445 3.06 32.28 10.66
C GLN A 445 3.88 33.47 10.14
N GLY A 446 3.55 34.01 8.97
CA GLY A 446 4.30 35.13 8.36
C GLY A 446 5.57 34.69 7.62
N GLY A 447 5.74 33.39 7.38
CA GLY A 447 6.88 32.78 6.68
C GLY A 447 6.94 33.02 5.17
N ALA A 448 6.17 33.98 4.64
CA ALA A 448 6.25 34.40 3.23
C ALA A 448 7.62 35.00 2.84
N THR A 449 8.56 35.13 3.80
CA THR A 449 9.88 35.75 3.65
C THR A 449 11.02 34.72 3.66
N GLY A 450 11.06 33.80 2.70
CA GLY A 450 12.28 33.15 2.19
C GLY A 450 13.19 32.36 3.15
N GLY A 451 12.83 32.23 4.43
CA GLY A 451 13.61 31.50 5.43
C GLY A 451 13.54 29.99 5.25
N GLU A 452 14.52 29.27 5.82
CA GLU A 452 14.48 27.82 5.88
C GLU A 452 13.41 27.39 6.89
N ILE A 453 12.22 27.02 6.39
CA ILE A 453 11.13 26.53 7.21
C ILE A 453 11.49 25.12 7.69
N VAL A 454 11.90 25.00 8.95
CA VAL A 454 12.12 23.71 9.60
C VAL A 454 10.75 23.11 9.96
N ILE A 455 10.47 21.91 9.46
CA ILE A 455 9.20 21.24 9.73
C ILE A 455 9.22 20.70 11.17
N PRO A 456 8.27 21.14 12.03
CA PRO A 456 8.22 20.65 13.41
C PRO A 456 7.94 19.15 13.50
N ILE A 457 8.61 18.46 14.43
CA ILE A 457 8.47 17.00 14.61
C ILE A 457 7.02 16.61 14.97
N ASP A 458 6.29 17.45 15.72
CA ASP A 458 4.89 17.24 16.03
C ASP A 458 4.01 17.21 14.77
N VAL A 459 4.36 17.98 13.73
CA VAL A 459 3.66 17.97 12.45
C VAL A 459 3.98 16.70 11.63
N LEU A 460 5.21 16.20 11.66
CA LEU A 460 5.52 14.88 11.07
C LEU A 460 4.81 13.75 11.81
N ALA A 461 4.80 13.80 13.15
CA ALA A 461 4.08 12.84 13.99
C ALA A 461 2.59 12.84 13.67
N TRP A 462 2.02 14.01 13.42
CA TRP A 462 0.63 14.17 13.00
C TRP A 462 0.34 13.49 11.66
N GLY A 463 1.23 13.64 10.68
CA GLY A 463 1.14 12.93 9.40
C GLY A 463 1.24 11.42 9.56
N GLY A 464 2.22 10.95 10.35
CA GLY A 464 2.37 9.53 10.67
C GLY A 464 1.12 8.98 11.36
N PHE A 465 0.54 9.70 12.33
CA PHE A 465 -0.70 9.32 12.99
C PHE A 465 -1.87 9.22 12.01
N GLY A 466 -2.00 10.16 11.08
CA GLY A 466 -2.99 10.10 10.00
C GLY A 466 -2.86 8.84 9.15
N ILE A 467 -1.65 8.53 8.70
CA ILE A 467 -1.36 7.30 7.94
C ILE A 467 -1.80 6.05 8.71
N VAL A 468 -1.40 5.93 9.98
CA VAL A 468 -1.80 4.79 10.84
C VAL A 468 -3.31 4.69 11.02
N ALA A 469 -3.96 5.82 11.23
CA ALA A 469 -5.40 5.87 11.45
C ALA A 469 -6.17 5.40 10.19
N GLY A 470 -5.73 5.86 9.02
CA GLY A 470 -6.29 5.46 7.73
C GLY A 470 -6.09 3.99 7.38
N LEU A 471 -4.89 3.46 7.57
CA LEU A 471 -4.62 2.05 7.30
C LEU A 471 -5.41 1.13 8.24
N MET A 472 -5.60 1.54 9.51
CA MET A 472 -6.37 0.77 10.48
C MET A 472 -7.87 0.75 10.15
N MET A 473 -8.43 1.86 9.66
CA MET A 473 -9.88 1.95 9.42
C MET A 473 -10.30 1.52 8.02
N TYR A 474 -9.43 1.64 7.02
CA TYR A 474 -9.84 1.47 5.62
C TYR A 474 -8.85 0.68 4.75
N GLY A 475 -7.63 0.44 5.22
CA GLY A 475 -6.57 -0.25 4.48
C GLY A 475 -6.93 -1.67 4.02
N TYR A 476 -7.82 -2.36 4.73
CA TYR A 476 -8.22 -3.73 4.42
C TYR A 476 -8.78 -3.92 3.00
N ARG A 477 -9.46 -2.91 2.45
CA ARG A 477 -10.10 -2.98 1.13
C ARG A 477 -9.09 -3.08 0.00
N VAL A 478 -8.05 -2.27 0.06
CA VAL A 478 -7.01 -2.24 -0.99
C VAL A 478 -6.06 -3.43 -0.84
N ILE A 479 -5.70 -3.80 0.40
CA ILE A 479 -4.85 -4.99 0.67
C ILE A 479 -5.49 -6.25 0.07
N ALA A 480 -6.79 -6.46 0.31
CA ALA A 480 -7.51 -7.62 -0.20
C ALA A 480 -7.53 -7.69 -1.74
N THR A 481 -7.44 -6.54 -2.41
CA THR A 481 -7.51 -6.42 -3.87
C THR A 481 -6.14 -6.63 -4.53
N ILE A 482 -5.07 -6.03 -4.01
CA ILE A 482 -3.70 -6.17 -4.55
C ILE A 482 -3.20 -7.61 -4.42
N GLY A 483 -3.40 -8.23 -3.25
CA GLY A 483 -2.88 -9.57 -2.96
C GLY A 483 -3.37 -10.67 -3.90
N LYS A 484 -4.51 -10.45 -4.59
CA LYS A 484 -5.14 -11.42 -5.52
C LYS A 484 -4.97 -11.07 -7.00
N LYS A 485 -4.75 -9.79 -7.36
CA LYS A 485 -4.90 -9.30 -8.74
C LYS A 485 -3.61 -9.12 -9.56
N ILE A 486 -2.42 -9.09 -8.96
CA ILE A 486 -1.20 -8.75 -9.74
C ILE A 486 -0.53 -10.01 -10.33
N THR A 487 -0.02 -10.92 -9.50
CA THR A 487 0.58 -12.20 -9.94
C THR A 487 0.37 -13.29 -8.88
N GLU A 488 0.50 -14.57 -9.22
CA GLU A 488 0.67 -15.63 -8.20
C GLU A 488 1.95 -15.37 -7.40
N LEU A 489 1.80 -14.78 -6.22
CA LEU A 489 2.92 -14.39 -5.36
C LEU A 489 3.29 -15.57 -4.46
N THR A 490 4.36 -16.28 -4.82
CA THR A 490 5.03 -17.20 -3.90
C THR A 490 5.93 -16.41 -2.94
N PRO A 491 6.25 -16.93 -1.74
CA PRO A 491 7.03 -16.16 -0.76
C PRO A 491 8.37 -15.61 -1.27
N THR A 492 9.08 -16.41 -2.07
CA THR A 492 10.33 -16.00 -2.72
C THR A 492 10.18 -14.84 -3.70
N ARG A 493 9.03 -14.75 -4.38
CA ARG A 493 8.70 -13.68 -5.33
C ARG A 493 8.29 -12.41 -4.60
N GLY A 494 7.44 -12.56 -3.58
CA GLY A 494 7.01 -11.48 -2.71
C GLY A 494 8.21 -10.80 -2.03
N PHE A 495 9.07 -11.61 -1.39
CA PHE A 495 10.32 -11.12 -0.81
C PHE A 495 11.19 -10.35 -1.81
N ALA A 496 11.43 -10.92 -3.00
CA ALA A 496 12.29 -10.28 -4.00
C ALA A 496 11.72 -8.93 -4.48
N ALA A 497 10.40 -8.86 -4.69
CA ALA A 497 9.74 -7.63 -5.12
C ALA A 497 9.73 -6.57 -4.00
N GLU A 498 9.31 -6.93 -2.79
CA GLU A 498 9.25 -5.99 -1.65
C GLU A 498 10.64 -5.51 -1.25
N PHE A 499 11.63 -6.41 -1.12
CA PHE A 499 13.00 -6.03 -0.73
C PHE A 499 13.63 -5.06 -1.74
N ALA A 500 13.46 -5.32 -3.04
CA ALA A 500 13.93 -4.44 -4.09
C ALA A 500 13.21 -3.09 -4.09
N ALA A 501 11.87 -3.10 -4.00
CA ALA A 501 11.07 -1.88 -3.96
C ALA A 501 11.42 -1.02 -2.73
N ALA A 502 11.50 -1.63 -1.55
CA ALA A 502 11.88 -0.97 -0.31
C ALA A 502 13.26 -0.32 -0.39
N SER A 503 14.23 -1.01 -1.01
CA SER A 503 15.58 -0.47 -1.22
C SER A 503 15.57 0.77 -2.11
N VAL A 504 14.82 0.75 -3.22
CA VAL A 504 14.69 1.89 -4.14
C VAL A 504 13.97 3.06 -3.46
N VAL A 505 12.86 2.78 -2.76
CA VAL A 505 12.10 3.80 -2.02
C VAL A 505 12.95 4.45 -0.94
N LEU A 506 13.62 3.64 -0.10
CA LEU A 506 14.47 4.14 0.97
C LEU A 506 15.60 5.03 0.44
N PHE A 507 16.26 4.59 -0.64
CA PHE A 507 17.34 5.35 -1.27
C PHE A 507 16.85 6.69 -1.83
N ALA A 508 15.71 6.68 -2.54
CA ALA A 508 15.10 7.91 -3.06
C ALA A 508 14.68 8.86 -1.92
N SER A 509 14.09 8.34 -0.85
CA SER A 509 13.71 9.10 0.33
C SER A 509 14.92 9.77 0.99
N LYS A 510 16.05 9.06 1.08
CA LYS A 510 17.30 9.61 1.62
C LYS A 510 17.84 10.75 0.77
N LEU A 511 17.67 10.69 -0.55
CA LEU A 511 18.01 11.77 -1.48
C LEU A 511 16.97 12.91 -1.50
N GLY A 512 15.90 12.81 -0.71
CA GLY A 512 14.81 13.79 -0.69
C GLY A 512 14.02 13.84 -2.00
N LEU A 513 14.07 12.77 -2.81
CA LEU A 513 13.33 12.68 -4.07
C LEU A 513 11.96 12.07 -3.81
N PRO A 514 10.85 12.82 -4.00
CA PRO A 514 9.53 12.24 -3.88
C PRO A 514 9.29 11.29 -5.05
N ILE A 515 9.06 10.02 -4.73
CA ILE A 515 8.73 9.00 -5.72
C ILE A 515 7.36 8.39 -5.44
N SER A 516 6.86 7.57 -6.36
CA SER A 516 5.67 6.75 -6.15
C SER A 516 6.10 5.36 -5.69
N ALA A 517 5.84 5.03 -4.43
CA ALA A 517 6.10 3.69 -3.90
C ALA A 517 5.25 2.64 -4.63
N THR A 518 3.98 2.96 -4.96
CA THR A 518 3.07 2.14 -5.77
C THR A 518 3.72 1.73 -7.10
N HIS A 519 4.32 2.66 -7.85
CA HIS A 519 4.95 2.33 -9.13
C HIS A 519 6.21 1.49 -8.94
N THR A 520 7.01 1.85 -7.94
CA THR A 520 8.26 1.15 -7.65
C THR A 520 7.99 -0.32 -7.34
N LEU A 521 6.94 -0.61 -6.55
CA LEU A 521 6.50 -1.97 -6.27
C LEU A 521 5.93 -2.65 -7.51
N VAL A 522 5.05 -2.01 -8.27
CA VAL A 522 4.50 -2.60 -9.51
C VAL A 522 5.63 -2.95 -10.49
N GLY A 523 6.59 -2.05 -10.65
CA GLY A 523 7.86 -2.27 -11.34
C GLY A 523 8.58 -3.51 -10.82
N ALA A 524 8.79 -3.57 -9.51
CA ALA A 524 9.44 -4.72 -8.88
C ALA A 524 8.69 -6.04 -9.11
N VAL A 525 7.36 -6.07 -9.03
CA VAL A 525 6.56 -7.27 -9.33
C VAL A 525 6.70 -7.67 -10.80
N MET A 526 6.68 -6.71 -11.73
CA MET A 526 6.93 -6.97 -13.15
C MET A 526 8.34 -7.53 -13.39
N GLY A 527 9.36 -7.01 -12.71
CA GLY A 527 10.74 -7.51 -12.81
C GLY A 527 10.87 -8.97 -12.38
N VAL A 528 10.20 -9.37 -11.30
CA VAL A 528 10.12 -10.77 -10.88
C VAL A 528 9.39 -11.63 -11.91
N GLY A 529 8.32 -11.11 -12.52
CA GLY A 529 7.63 -11.75 -13.65
C GLY A 529 8.58 -11.99 -14.83
N PHE A 530 9.23 -10.94 -15.33
CA PHE A 530 10.16 -11.05 -16.46
C PHE A 530 11.32 -12.01 -16.20
N ALA A 531 11.79 -12.15 -14.96
CA ALA A 531 12.81 -13.12 -14.59
C ALA A 531 12.39 -14.59 -14.79
N ARG A 532 11.09 -14.87 -14.96
CA ARG A 532 10.49 -16.18 -15.28
C ARG A 532 10.11 -16.35 -16.76
N GLY A 533 10.23 -15.29 -17.56
CA GLY A 533 9.79 -15.26 -18.95
C GLY A 533 8.66 -14.25 -19.21
N LEU A 534 8.61 -13.76 -20.45
CA LEU A 534 7.75 -12.64 -20.88
C LEU A 534 6.24 -12.92 -20.75
N ASN A 535 5.82 -14.19 -20.83
CA ASN A 535 4.40 -14.57 -20.77
C ASN A 535 3.79 -14.59 -19.35
N SER A 536 4.58 -14.31 -18.31
CA SER A 536 4.13 -14.42 -16.92
C SER A 536 3.50 -13.15 -16.35
N VAL A 537 3.61 -12.02 -17.05
CA VAL A 537 3.02 -10.73 -16.64
C VAL A 537 1.71 -10.51 -17.40
N ARG A 538 0.60 -10.32 -16.68
CA ARG A 538 -0.70 -9.99 -17.30
C ARG A 538 -0.70 -8.57 -17.81
N ALA A 539 -0.58 -8.40 -19.14
CA ALA A 539 -0.55 -7.09 -19.79
C ALA A 539 -1.81 -6.24 -19.50
N GLU A 540 -2.96 -6.89 -19.34
CA GLU A 540 -4.22 -6.23 -18.98
C GLU A 540 -4.14 -5.54 -17.61
N THR A 541 -3.67 -6.24 -16.58
CA THR A 541 -3.48 -5.68 -15.24
C THR A 541 -2.48 -4.52 -15.24
N VAL A 542 -1.39 -4.63 -16.00
CA VAL A 542 -0.42 -3.54 -16.14
C VAL A 542 -1.08 -2.32 -16.80
N ARG A 543 -1.87 -2.53 -17.85
CA ARG A 543 -2.60 -1.46 -18.54
C ARG A 543 -3.61 -0.77 -17.61
N GLU A 544 -4.36 -1.53 -16.82
CA GLU A 544 -5.31 -0.97 -15.84
C GLU A 544 -4.60 -0.07 -14.83
N ILE A 545 -3.48 -0.53 -14.28
CA ILE A 545 -2.67 0.21 -13.31
C ILE A 545 -2.09 1.49 -13.94
N VAL A 546 -1.48 1.41 -15.13
CA VAL A 546 -0.94 2.60 -15.81
C VAL A 546 -2.05 3.59 -16.14
N THR A 547 -3.23 3.10 -16.53
CA THR A 547 -4.40 3.95 -16.80
C THR A 547 -4.85 4.68 -15.54
N SER A 548 -4.88 4.00 -14.38
CA SER A 548 -5.24 4.65 -13.11
C SER A 548 -4.26 5.76 -12.75
N TRP A 549 -2.97 5.59 -13.03
CA TRP A 549 -1.94 6.60 -12.79
C TRP A 549 -2.13 7.85 -13.64
N VAL A 550 -2.41 7.66 -14.93
CA VAL A 550 -2.66 8.77 -15.88
C VAL A 550 -3.92 9.54 -15.50
N VAL A 551 -4.98 8.86 -15.10
CA VAL A 551 -6.26 9.49 -14.68
C VAL A 551 -6.12 10.25 -13.35
N THR A 552 -5.26 9.77 -12.44
CA THR A 552 -5.13 10.35 -11.09
C THR A 552 -4.65 11.81 -11.09
N ILE A 553 -3.75 12.18 -12.01
CA ILE A 553 -3.21 13.55 -12.11
C ILE A 553 -4.29 14.58 -12.48
N PRO A 554 -5.03 14.44 -13.61
CA PRO A 554 -6.04 15.42 -14.02
C PRO A 554 -7.21 15.45 -13.03
N VAL A 555 -7.60 14.33 -12.43
CA VAL A 555 -8.68 14.32 -11.42
C VAL A 555 -8.29 15.15 -10.19
N GLY A 556 -7.07 14.95 -9.67
CA GLY A 556 -6.55 15.77 -8.58
C GLY A 556 -6.50 17.26 -8.93
N ALA A 557 -5.98 17.59 -10.13
CA ALA A 557 -5.93 18.96 -10.63
C ALA A 557 -7.31 19.63 -10.70
N VAL A 558 -8.31 18.94 -11.25
CA VAL A 558 -9.69 19.46 -11.38
C VAL A 558 -10.32 19.68 -10.00
N PHE A 559 -10.21 18.71 -9.09
CA PHE A 559 -10.72 18.87 -7.73
C PHE A 559 -10.02 20.01 -6.98
N ALA A 560 -8.70 20.17 -7.13
CA ALA A 560 -7.97 21.25 -6.46
C ALA A 560 -8.43 22.64 -6.96
N VAL A 561 -8.68 22.77 -8.25
CA VAL A 561 -9.22 24.01 -8.84
C VAL A 561 -10.62 24.30 -8.31
N LEU A 562 -11.51 23.30 -8.33
CA LEU A 562 -12.88 23.44 -7.81
C LEU A 562 -12.90 23.78 -6.33
N TYR A 563 -12.11 23.09 -5.51
CA TYR A 563 -12.03 23.35 -4.07
C TYR A 563 -11.43 24.72 -3.77
N THR A 564 -10.44 25.16 -4.55
CA THR A 564 -9.89 26.52 -4.41
C THR A 564 -10.94 27.56 -4.72
N TRP A 565 -11.73 27.37 -5.79
CA TRP A 565 -12.84 28.26 -6.14
C TRP A 565 -13.86 28.35 -5.00
N ILE A 566 -14.24 27.22 -4.40
CA ILE A 566 -15.15 27.19 -3.25
C ILE A 566 -14.52 27.91 -2.05
N LEU A 567 -13.31 27.51 -1.66
CA LEU A 567 -12.65 27.96 -0.45
C LEU A 567 -12.33 29.47 -0.48
N THR A 568 -12.01 30.02 -1.66
CA THR A 568 -11.82 31.47 -1.86
C THR A 568 -13.10 32.30 -1.75
N LYS A 569 -14.30 31.69 -1.82
CA LYS A 569 -15.56 32.37 -1.50
C LYS A 569 -15.83 32.43 0.00
N PHE A 570 -15.35 31.44 0.75
CA PHE A 570 -15.51 31.39 2.21
C PHE A 570 -14.38 32.11 2.96
N LEU A 571 -13.15 32.11 2.44
CA LEU A 571 -12.01 32.75 3.09
C LEU A 571 -12.23 34.24 3.42
N PRO A 572 -12.82 35.08 2.54
CA PRO A 572 -13.10 36.49 2.84
C PRO A 572 -14.09 36.70 4.00
N LEU A 573 -14.86 35.67 4.37
CA LEU A 573 -15.72 35.71 5.56
C LEU A 573 -14.94 35.40 6.85
N VAL A 574 -13.72 34.85 6.71
CA VAL A 574 -12.82 34.46 7.79
C VAL A 574 -11.61 35.42 7.89
N PHE A 575 -11.25 36.09 6.78
CA PHE A 575 -10.11 37.01 6.66
C PHE A 575 -10.46 38.48 6.91
#